data_AF-A0AAN9IW06-F1
#
_entry.id   AF-A0AAN9IW06-F1
#
_cell.length_a   1.000
_cell.length_b   1.000
_cell.length_c   1.000
_cell.angle_alpha   90.00
_cell.angle_beta   90.00
_cell.angle_gamma   90.00
#
_symmetry.space_group_name_H-M   'P 1'
#
loop_
_entity.id
_entity.type
_entity.pdbx_description
1 polymer ?
#
loop_
_entity_poly.entity_id
_entity_poly.type
_entity_poly.pdbx_seq_one_letter_code
_entity_poly.pdbx_strand_id
1 'polypeptide(L)'
;MFQICRKLKLLQKPLSELNRNHFAQIDKKEYALKEELAKIQSDLSQFPGDVGLQMAEKDISKQYQTIKKNAFAFLRQKAKISWLREGDENSSIFHNYIRQRHYQNRVLRLQDNFGQSISCQTKIENAFQGYYQELFTRRTHRTPINNEIMQEVRSSS
;
A
#
# COMPACT_ATOMS: atom_id res chain seq x y z
N MET A 1 -16.85 -9.98 -26.66
CA MET A 1 -16.47 -11.03 -25.67
C MET A 1 -15.45 -12.06 -26.19
N PHE A 2 -15.65 -12.70 -27.35
CA PHE A 2 -14.79 -13.81 -27.84
C PHE A 2 -13.29 -13.48 -28.02
N GLN A 3 -12.96 -12.28 -28.50
CA GLN A 3 -11.58 -11.89 -28.76
C GLN A 3 -10.74 -11.78 -27.47
N ILE A 4 -11.35 -11.29 -26.38
CA ILE A 4 -10.68 -11.14 -25.07
C ILE A 4 -10.41 -12.53 -24.48
N CYS A 5 -11.42 -13.40 -24.44
CA CYS A 5 -11.25 -14.77 -23.92
C CYS A 5 -10.20 -15.56 -24.70
N ARG A 6 -10.14 -15.39 -26.03
CA ARG A 6 -9.09 -16.01 -26.87
C ARG A 6 -7.70 -15.47 -26.52
N LYS A 7 -7.54 -14.16 -26.39
CA LYS A 7 -6.26 -13.55 -26.00
C LYS A 7 -5.82 -14.00 -24.60
N LEU A 8 -6.73 -14.10 -23.64
CA LEU A 8 -6.44 -14.61 -22.29
C LEU A 8 -6.00 -16.08 -22.31
N LYS A 9 -6.67 -16.94 -23.10
CA LYS A 9 -6.27 -18.34 -23.29
C LYS A 9 -4.87 -18.46 -23.91
N LEU A 10 -4.52 -17.60 -24.86
CA LEU A 10 -3.18 -17.58 -25.45
C LEU A 10 -2.11 -17.16 -24.42
N LEU A 11 -2.43 -16.22 -23.53
CA LEU A 11 -1.54 -15.77 -22.46
C LEU A 11 -1.38 -16.77 -21.31
N GLN A 12 -2.32 -17.69 -21.13
CA GLN A 12 -2.30 -18.65 -20.03
C GLN A 12 -1.04 -19.52 -20.02
N LYS A 13 -0.64 -20.08 -21.18
CA LYS A 13 0.55 -20.95 -21.28
C LYS A 13 1.85 -20.20 -20.98
N PRO A 14 2.16 -19.06 -21.65
CA PRO A 14 3.34 -18.26 -21.33
C PRO A 14 3.41 -17.81 -19.87
N LEU A 15 2.27 -17.39 -19.28
CA LEU A 15 2.24 -16.96 -17.88
C LEU A 15 2.47 -18.12 -16.91
N SER A 16 1.96 -19.32 -17.23
CA SER A 16 2.21 -20.53 -16.43
C SER A 16 3.70 -20.91 -16.46
N GLU A 17 4.33 -20.86 -17.64
CA GLU A 17 5.76 -21.11 -17.79
C GLU A 17 6.61 -20.07 -17.05
N LEU A 18 6.26 -18.80 -17.19
CA LEU A 18 6.91 -17.70 -16.47
C LEU A 18 6.79 -17.88 -14.94
N ASN A 19 5.60 -18.24 -14.46
CA ASN A 19 5.38 -18.53 -13.04
C ASN A 19 6.27 -19.70 -12.57
N ARG A 20 6.29 -20.81 -13.33
CA ARG A 20 7.09 -21.99 -13.00
C ARG A 20 8.60 -21.70 -12.97
N ASN A 21 9.11 -20.94 -13.93
CA ASN A 21 10.55 -20.72 -14.09
C ASN A 21 11.10 -19.64 -13.14
N HIS A 22 10.31 -18.60 -12.86
CA HIS A 22 10.79 -17.44 -12.09
C HIS A 22 10.20 -17.33 -10.68
N PHE A 23 8.92 -17.67 -10.48
CA PHE A 23 8.20 -17.36 -9.25
C PHE A 23 7.93 -18.58 -8.36
N ALA A 24 7.84 -19.79 -8.92
CA ALA A 24 7.52 -21.01 -8.16
C ALA A 24 8.59 -21.38 -7.11
N GLN A 25 9.83 -20.91 -7.30
CA GLN A 25 10.95 -21.16 -6.39
C GLN A 25 11.51 -19.86 -5.80
N ILE A 26 10.76 -18.76 -5.86
CA ILE A 26 11.27 -17.44 -5.44
C ILE A 26 11.68 -17.43 -3.97
N ASP A 27 10.89 -18.09 -3.11
CA ASP A 27 11.17 -18.20 -1.68
C ASP A 27 12.45 -19.02 -1.41
N LYS A 28 12.64 -20.12 -2.16
CA LYS A 28 13.84 -20.97 -2.07
C LYS A 28 15.10 -20.21 -2.52
N LYS A 29 14.98 -19.45 -3.62
CA LYS A 29 16.08 -18.62 -4.14
C LYS A 29 16.41 -17.46 -3.18
N GLU A 30 15.40 -16.82 -2.61
CA GLU A 30 15.60 -15.76 -1.60
C GLU A 30 16.33 -16.32 -0.38
N TYR A 31 15.90 -17.48 0.11
CA TYR A 31 16.53 -18.14 1.25
C TYR A 31 17.99 -18.54 0.96
N ALA A 32 18.25 -19.18 -0.18
CA ALA A 32 19.60 -19.60 -0.58
C ALA A 32 20.56 -18.40 -0.71
N LEU A 33 20.13 -17.32 -1.38
CA LEU A 33 20.94 -16.11 -1.52
C LEU A 33 21.18 -15.42 -0.18
N LYS A 34 20.22 -15.47 0.75
CA LYS A 34 20.38 -14.93 2.10
C LYS A 34 21.42 -15.71 2.91
N GLU A 35 21.40 -17.04 2.84
CA GLU A 35 22.41 -17.87 3.49
C GLU A 35 23.80 -17.65 2.89
N GLU A 36 23.89 -17.56 1.56
CA GLU A 36 25.16 -17.32 0.86
C GLU A 36 25.75 -15.95 1.21
N LEU A 37 24.91 -14.91 1.22
CA LEU A 37 25.29 -13.58 1.66
C LEU A 37 25.78 -13.57 3.12
N ALA A 38 25.10 -14.30 4.01
CA ALA A 38 25.52 -14.41 5.41
C ALA A 38 26.89 -15.10 5.57
N LYS A 39 27.18 -16.12 4.75
CA LYS A 39 28.49 -16.80 4.73
C LYS A 39 29.59 -15.83 4.29
N ILE A 40 29.40 -15.15 3.16
CA ILE A 40 30.40 -14.19 2.67
C ILE A 40 30.63 -13.06 3.67
N GLN A 41 29.56 -12.55 4.30
CA GLN A 41 29.69 -11.51 5.34
C GLN A 41 30.45 -12.03 6.58
N SER A 42 30.25 -13.29 6.96
CA SER A 42 31.06 -13.92 8.01
C SER A 42 32.53 -14.02 7.61
N ASP A 43 32.83 -14.46 6.39
CA ASP A 43 34.21 -14.58 5.91
C ASP A 43 34.90 -13.22 5.80
N LEU A 44 34.18 -12.19 5.34
CA LEU A 44 34.66 -10.82 5.22
C LEU A 44 34.89 -10.18 6.61
N SER A 45 34.14 -10.58 7.63
CA SER A 45 34.39 -10.15 9.01
C SER A 45 35.74 -10.68 9.55
N GLN A 46 36.21 -11.82 9.05
CA GLN A 46 37.51 -12.42 9.40
C GLN A 46 38.64 -11.87 8.52
N PHE A 47 38.35 -11.56 7.25
CA PHE A 47 39.33 -11.04 6.29
C PHE A 47 38.83 -9.77 5.57
N PRO A 48 38.84 -8.60 6.24
CA PRO A 48 38.23 -7.39 5.68
C PRO A 48 38.94 -6.82 4.44
N GLY A 49 40.21 -7.17 4.23
CA GLY A 49 41.05 -6.67 3.13
C GLY A 49 40.97 -7.49 1.84
N ASP A 50 40.21 -8.58 1.81
CA ASP A 50 40.09 -9.42 0.62
C ASP A 50 39.15 -8.76 -0.41
N VAL A 51 39.75 -8.22 -1.46
CA VAL A 51 39.03 -7.57 -2.57
C VAL A 51 38.10 -8.53 -3.31
N GLY A 52 38.48 -9.82 -3.40
CA GLY A 52 37.66 -10.85 -4.05
C GLY A 52 36.37 -11.11 -3.26
N LEU A 53 36.47 -11.24 -1.94
CA LEU A 53 35.31 -11.39 -1.06
C LEU A 53 34.41 -10.14 -1.07
N GLN A 54 34.99 -8.94 -1.11
CA GLN A 54 34.21 -7.69 -1.22
C GLN A 54 33.44 -7.60 -2.54
N MET A 55 34.05 -8.01 -3.66
CA MET A 55 33.37 -8.04 -4.96
C MET A 55 32.25 -9.08 -4.97
N ALA A 56 32.50 -10.28 -4.43
CA ALA A 56 31.50 -11.33 -4.31
C ALA A 56 30.30 -10.89 -3.42
N GLU A 57 30.58 -10.25 -2.28
CA GLU A 57 29.54 -9.71 -1.38
C GLU A 57 28.64 -8.72 -2.10
N LYS A 58 29.24 -7.79 -2.86
CA LYS A 58 28.51 -6.79 -3.63
C LYS A 58 27.61 -7.42 -4.70
N ASP A 59 28.13 -8.41 -5.43
CA ASP A 59 27.37 -9.09 -6.49
C ASP A 59 26.21 -9.90 -5.93
N ILE A 60 26.43 -10.67 -4.86
CA ILE A 60 25.36 -11.45 -4.22
C ILE A 60 24.35 -10.52 -3.55
N SER A 61 24.79 -9.42 -2.93
CA SER A 61 23.89 -8.42 -2.37
C SER A 61 22.95 -7.84 -3.43
N LYS A 62 23.46 -7.53 -4.62
CA LYS A 62 22.65 -7.06 -5.75
C LYS A 62 21.66 -8.13 -6.23
N GLN A 63 22.07 -9.39 -6.32
CA GLN A 63 21.19 -10.50 -6.69
C GLN A 63 20.08 -10.72 -5.64
N TYR A 64 20.44 -10.73 -4.36
CA TYR A 64 19.52 -10.86 -3.24
C TYR A 64 18.48 -9.73 -3.25
N GLN A 65 18.91 -8.47 -3.42
CA GLN A 65 18.00 -7.33 -3.53
C GLN A 65 17.01 -7.48 -4.70
N THR A 66 17.47 -8.01 -5.83
CA THR A 66 16.63 -8.23 -7.02
C THR A 66 15.58 -9.32 -6.76
N ILE A 67 15.99 -10.46 -6.21
CA ILE A 67 15.06 -11.54 -5.85
C ILE A 67 14.07 -11.09 -4.78
N LYS A 68 14.53 -10.37 -3.76
CA LYS A 68 13.67 -9.82 -2.71
C LYS A 68 12.60 -8.87 -3.26
N LYS A 69 12.98 -7.97 -4.19
CA LYS A 69 12.02 -7.10 -4.89
C LYS A 69 10.97 -7.92 -5.65
N ASN A 70 11.39 -8.97 -6.34
CA ASN A 70 10.49 -9.85 -7.08
C ASN A 70 9.56 -10.64 -6.14
N ALA A 71 10.07 -11.12 -5.00
CA ALA A 71 9.29 -11.82 -3.98
C ALA A 71 8.21 -10.92 -3.40
N PHE A 72 8.56 -9.69 -3.05
CA PHE A 72 7.57 -8.69 -2.61
C PHE A 72 6.51 -8.38 -3.67
N ALA A 73 6.90 -8.21 -4.93
CA ALA A 73 5.95 -7.97 -6.01
C ALA A 73 4.97 -9.14 -6.19
N PHE A 74 5.48 -10.38 -6.09
CA PHE A 74 4.66 -11.59 -6.15
C PHE A 74 3.68 -11.69 -4.97
N LEU A 75 4.14 -11.45 -3.74
CA LEU A 75 3.29 -11.42 -2.55
C LEU A 75 2.22 -10.33 -2.66
N ARG A 76 2.57 -9.14 -3.15
CA ARG A 76 1.62 -8.05 -3.40
C ARG A 76 0.54 -8.47 -4.39
N GLN A 77 0.91 -9.16 -5.46
CA GLN A 77 -0.04 -9.66 -6.45
C GLN A 77 -1.00 -10.70 -5.83
N LYS A 78 -0.47 -11.64 -5.03
CA LYS A 78 -1.29 -12.62 -4.29
C LYS A 78 -2.26 -11.94 -3.33
N ALA A 79 -1.78 -10.98 -2.56
CA ALA A 79 -2.60 -10.21 -1.63
C ALA A 79 -3.71 -9.44 -2.37
N LYS A 80 -3.41 -8.84 -3.53
CA LYS A 80 -4.41 -8.17 -4.37
C LYS A 80 -5.48 -9.15 -4.88
N ILE A 81 -5.10 -10.35 -5.31
CA ILE A 81 -6.07 -11.37 -5.75
C ILE A 81 -6.97 -11.80 -4.59
N SER A 82 -6.40 -12.04 -3.41
CA SER A 82 -7.17 -12.37 -2.21
C SER A 82 -8.12 -11.23 -1.83
N TRP A 83 -7.67 -9.98 -1.87
CA TRP A 83 -8.52 -8.80 -1.66
C TRP A 83 -9.65 -8.70 -2.68
N LEU A 84 -9.37 -8.90 -3.97
CA LEU A 84 -10.42 -8.85 -5.00
C LEU A 84 -11.45 -9.98 -4.86
N ARG A 85 -11.08 -11.10 -4.22
CA ARG A 85 -11.96 -12.24 -4.02
C ARG A 85 -12.83 -12.10 -2.77
N GLU A 86 -12.25 -11.65 -1.66
CA GLU A 86 -12.88 -11.71 -0.33
C GLU A 86 -13.06 -10.32 0.31
N GLY A 87 -12.57 -9.26 -0.33
CA GLY A 87 -12.45 -7.92 0.27
C GLY A 87 -13.76 -7.17 0.42
N ASP A 88 -14.80 -7.49 -0.36
CA ASP A 88 -16.12 -6.88 -0.25
C ASP A 88 -17.12 -7.76 0.51
N GLU A 89 -16.75 -9.01 0.78
CA GLU A 89 -17.49 -9.86 1.70
C GLU A 89 -17.04 -9.49 3.12
N ASN A 90 -17.92 -9.58 4.14
CA ASN A 90 -17.61 -9.30 5.56
C ASN A 90 -16.60 -10.31 6.16
N SER A 91 -15.49 -10.50 5.47
CA SER A 91 -14.45 -11.46 5.72
C SER A 91 -13.48 -10.94 6.77
N SER A 92 -12.71 -11.84 7.38
CA SER A 92 -11.63 -11.44 8.26
C SER A 92 -10.63 -10.52 7.55
N ILE A 93 -10.41 -10.68 6.24
CA ILE A 93 -9.46 -9.89 5.46
C ILE A 93 -9.95 -8.45 5.33
N PHE A 94 -11.24 -8.25 5.03
CA PHE A 94 -11.86 -6.92 5.01
C PHE A 94 -11.70 -6.20 6.34
N HIS A 95 -12.08 -6.85 7.45
CA HIS A 95 -11.97 -6.24 8.77
C HIS A 95 -10.51 -6.00 9.20
N ASN A 96 -9.56 -6.85 8.80
CA ASN A 96 -8.13 -6.63 9.04
C ASN A 96 -7.63 -5.39 8.30
N TYR A 97 -8.02 -5.23 7.04
CA TYR A 97 -7.65 -4.05 6.25
C TYR A 97 -8.25 -2.76 6.83
N ILE A 98 -9.53 -2.78 7.23
CA ILE A 98 -10.18 -1.65 7.87
C ILE A 98 -9.47 -1.27 9.18
N ARG A 99 -9.13 -2.24 10.03
CA ARG A 99 -8.35 -2.00 11.25
C ARG A 99 -6.99 -1.36 10.96
N GLN A 100 -6.26 -1.90 9.98
CA GLN A 100 -4.97 -1.34 9.58
C GLN A 100 -5.10 0.10 9.06
N ARG A 101 -6.14 0.37 8.26
CA ARG A 101 -6.43 1.71 7.75
C ARG A 101 -6.80 2.69 8.87
N HIS A 102 -7.60 2.27 9.84
CA HIS A 102 -7.90 3.08 11.03
C HIS A 102 -6.64 3.38 11.84
N TYR A 103 -5.75 2.39 12.01
CA TYR A 103 -4.48 2.60 12.71
C TYR A 103 -3.59 3.61 11.97
N GLN A 104 -3.42 3.47 10.66
CA GLN A 104 -2.60 4.38 9.85
C GLN A 104 -3.17 5.79 9.78
N ASN A 105 -4.49 5.92 9.70
CA ASN A 105 -5.17 7.21 9.63
C ASN A 105 -5.47 7.81 11.01
N ARG A 106 -4.95 7.20 12.08
CA ARG A 106 -5.15 7.73 13.43
C ARG A 106 -4.41 9.06 13.56
N VAL A 107 -5.18 10.12 13.80
CA VAL A 107 -4.62 11.43 14.15
C VAL A 107 -4.07 11.36 15.57
N LEU A 108 -2.75 11.31 15.71
CA LEU A 108 -2.06 11.26 17.01
C LEU A 108 -1.75 12.65 17.57
N ARG A 109 -1.67 13.65 16.69
CA ARG A 109 -1.24 14.99 17.04
C ARG A 109 -1.85 16.00 16.08
N LEU A 110 -2.33 17.09 16.65
CA LEU A 110 -2.73 18.29 15.93
C LEU A 110 -1.79 19.44 16.27
N GLN A 111 -1.73 20.43 15.39
CA GLN A 111 -1.10 21.71 15.65
C GLN A 111 -2.18 22.78 15.61
N ASP A 112 -2.26 23.58 16.66
CA ASP A 112 -3.20 24.68 16.76
C ASP A 112 -2.71 25.91 15.95
N ASN A 113 -3.58 26.88 15.73
CA ASN A 113 -3.32 28.13 15.01
C ASN A 113 -2.17 28.95 15.65
N PHE A 114 -1.91 28.75 16.95
CA PHE A 114 -0.80 29.36 17.68
C PHE A 114 0.49 28.52 17.63
N GLY A 115 0.53 27.47 16.80
CA GLY A 115 1.68 26.59 16.63
C GLY A 115 1.89 25.56 17.75
N GLN A 116 0.99 25.51 18.74
CA GLN A 116 1.09 24.58 19.86
C GLN A 116 0.64 23.18 19.46
N SER A 117 1.41 22.17 19.85
CA SER A 117 1.11 20.77 19.54
C SER A 117 0.19 20.14 20.57
N ILE A 118 -0.94 19.61 20.11
CA ILE A 118 -1.95 18.93 20.91
C ILE A 118 -1.84 17.43 20.64
N SER A 119 -1.46 16.63 21.63
CA SER A 119 -1.35 15.16 21.54
C SER A 119 -2.37 14.40 22.38
N CYS A 120 -3.19 15.10 23.18
CA CYS A 120 -4.23 14.49 24.00
C CYS A 120 -5.47 14.23 23.15
N GLN A 121 -5.94 12.98 23.10
CA GLN A 121 -7.09 12.55 22.30
C GLN A 121 -8.34 13.41 22.55
N THR A 122 -8.68 13.67 23.81
CA THR A 122 -9.84 14.51 24.17
C THR A 122 -9.68 15.96 23.70
N LYS A 123 -8.46 16.50 23.74
CA LYS A 123 -8.18 17.86 23.23
C LYS A 123 -8.25 17.91 21.70
N ILE A 124 -7.80 16.84 21.02
CA ILE A 124 -7.90 16.69 19.56
C ILE A 124 -9.37 16.68 19.14
N GLU A 125 -10.21 15.90 19.82
CA GLU A 125 -11.65 15.83 19.57
C GLU A 125 -12.33 17.19 19.74
N ASN A 126 -12.04 17.89 20.84
CA ASN A 126 -12.60 19.23 21.09
C ASN A 126 -12.12 20.26 20.05
N ALA A 127 -10.85 20.21 19.64
CA ALA A 127 -10.30 21.08 18.61
C ALA A 127 -11.00 20.86 17.26
N PHE A 128 -11.22 19.61 16.87
CA PHE A 128 -12.00 19.30 15.66
C PHE A 128 -13.44 19.78 15.76
N GLN A 129 -14.11 19.53 16.88
CA GLN A 129 -15.49 19.98 17.08
C GLN A 129 -15.60 21.50 16.98
N GLY A 130 -14.71 22.25 17.66
CA GLY A 130 -14.68 23.71 17.61
C GLY A 130 -14.44 24.24 16.20
N TYR A 131 -13.47 23.67 15.49
CA TYR A 131 -13.17 24.05 14.10
C TYR A 131 -14.37 23.85 13.17
N TYR A 132 -15.02 22.67 13.22
CA TYR A 132 -16.17 22.40 12.36
C TYR A 132 -17.42 23.19 12.78
N GLN A 133 -17.63 23.40 14.08
CA GLN A 133 -18.69 24.30 14.56
C GLN A 133 -18.50 25.69 13.96
N GLU A 134 -17.30 26.26 14.06
CA GLU A 134 -16.99 27.55 13.47
C GLU A 134 -17.19 27.53 11.95
N LEU A 135 -16.64 26.52 11.25
CA LEU A 135 -16.76 26.38 9.79
C LEU A 135 -18.21 26.36 9.32
N PHE A 136 -19.09 25.62 10.01
CA PHE A 136 -20.50 25.47 9.63
C PHE A 136 -21.39 26.60 10.15
N THR A 137 -20.99 27.31 11.22
CA THR A 137 -21.72 28.51 11.70
C THR A 137 -21.24 29.79 11.05
N ARG A 138 -20.07 29.79 10.39
CA ARG A 138 -19.58 30.93 9.61
C ARG A 138 -20.56 31.20 8.48
N ARG A 139 -21.33 32.28 8.62
CA ARG A 139 -22.17 32.81 7.55
C ARG A 139 -21.27 33.48 6.52
N THR A 140 -20.59 32.71 5.70
CA THR A 140 -20.07 33.23 4.43
C THR A 140 -21.27 33.63 3.57
N HIS A 141 -21.21 34.80 2.93
CA HIS A 141 -22.23 35.34 2.04
C HIS A 141 -22.85 34.23 1.18
N ARG A 142 -24.04 33.77 1.59
CA ARG A 142 -24.81 32.83 0.80
C ARG A 142 -25.25 33.59 -0.44
N THR A 143 -24.89 33.10 -1.62
CA THR A 143 -25.54 33.57 -2.85
C THR A 143 -27.04 33.33 -2.68
N PRO A 144 -27.90 34.36 -2.87
CA PRO A 144 -29.33 34.20 -2.76
C PRO A 144 -29.80 33.08 -3.69
N ILE A 145 -30.80 32.32 -3.25
CA ILE A 145 -31.40 31.25 -4.05
C ILE A 145 -31.86 31.86 -5.37
N ASN A 146 -31.35 31.35 -6.50
CA ASN A 146 -31.83 31.77 -7.80
C ASN A 146 -33.23 31.18 -8.02
N ASN A 147 -34.24 32.02 -7.87
CA ASN A 147 -35.65 31.64 -7.95
C ASN A 147 -36.07 31.18 -9.36
N GLU A 148 -35.32 31.52 -10.41
CA GLU A 148 -35.62 31.10 -11.78
C GLU A 148 -35.43 29.58 -11.94
N ILE A 149 -34.35 29.03 -11.39
CA ILE A 149 -34.02 27.59 -11.45
C ILE A 149 -35.01 26.76 -10.60
N MET A 150 -35.49 27.32 -9.48
CA MET A 150 -36.46 26.65 -8.60
C MET A 150 -37.87 26.57 -9.22
N GLN A 151 -38.22 27.49 -10.12
CA GLN A 151 -39.52 27.49 -10.79
C GLN A 151 -39.57 26.48 -11.95
N GLU A 152 -38.48 26.30 -12.70
CA GLU A 152 -38.41 25.29 -13.78
C GLU A 152 -38.69 23.87 -13.27
N VAL A 153 -38.12 23.50 -12.11
CA VAL A 153 -38.33 22.17 -11.50
C VAL A 153 -39.78 21.94 -11.07
N ARG A 154 -40.51 23.00 -10.68
CA ARG A 154 -41.93 22.91 -10.30
C ARG A 154 -42.88 22.88 -11.50
N SER A 155 -42.48 23.41 -12.65
CA SER A 155 -43.25 23.38 -13.89
C SER A 155 -43.08 22.09 -14.71
N SER A 156 -42.13 21.23 -14.34
CA SER A 156 -41.86 19.93 -15.00
C SER A 156 -42.42 18.72 -14.24
N SER A 157 -43.23 18.92 -13.20
CA SER A 157 -44.03 17.89 -12.51
C SER A 157 -45.51 18.12 -12.76
#